data_AF-A0A4Y1VGK4-F1
#
_entry.id   AF-A0A4Y1VGK4-F1
#
_cell.length_a   1.000
_cell.length_b   1.000
_cell.length_c   1.000
_cell.angle_alpha   90.00
_cell.angle_beta   90.00
_cell.angle_gamma   90.00
#
_symmetry.space_group_name_H-M   'P 1'
#
loop_
_entity.id
_entity.type
_entity.pdbx_description
1 polymer ?
#
loop_
_entity_poly.entity_id
_entity_poly.type
_entity_poly.pdbx_seq_one_letter_code
_entity_poly.pdbx_strand_id
1 'polypeptide(L)'
;MASNFALKKYKRMKVEKFKVLLYLKKSGPDKSGKAPIMGRITVNRTMAQFGCKLSCTPELWNPRESRLNGKSKEAVETNAKIEKLLLAVNNAFDNLVSRKVDFDATDVKNHFQGSMETQMTLMKMTDAVCDDIKARIGIDRAKGTYPGYHYMRLTLGEFIESKYKVKDLAFGQLTEQFIHDYQSFATEEKGYAIDTVRHHLAILKKICRLAYKEGYADRIHFQHFTLPKKTETTPRALSRESFEKIRDVEIPAYRKSHILARDMFLFGCYTGVCYADVVSITHENLYTDEGGALWLKYRRKKNELRASVKLLPEAIALIEKYHSEDRDTLFPLLHWSNLRRHMKALAALAGIKDDLCYHQARHSFASLITLEAGVPIETISRMLGHSDISTTQVYARVSPKKLFEDMDKFIEATKDFQLVL
;
A
#
# COMPACT_ATOMS: atom_id res chain seq x y z
N MET A 1 18.24 -52.68 34.59
CA MET A 1 18.94 -51.56 33.93
C MET A 1 18.17 -50.27 34.20
N ALA A 2 18.52 -49.56 35.26
CA ALA A 2 17.97 -48.23 35.53
C ALA A 2 18.86 -47.20 34.82
N SER A 3 18.29 -46.51 33.84
CA SER A 3 18.95 -45.49 33.04
C SER A 3 19.08 -44.19 33.83
N ASN A 4 20.31 -43.77 34.08
CA ASN A 4 20.69 -42.46 34.61
C ASN A 4 20.29 -41.35 33.61
N PHE A 5 19.09 -40.78 33.75
CA PHE A 5 18.79 -39.48 33.15
C PHE A 5 19.32 -38.37 34.07
N ALA A 6 20.61 -38.07 33.93
CA ALA A 6 21.21 -36.87 34.51
C ALA A 6 20.58 -35.62 33.87
N LEU A 7 19.78 -34.90 34.67
CA LEU A 7 19.32 -33.54 34.39
C LEU A 7 20.54 -32.63 34.16
N LYS A 8 20.91 -32.41 32.90
CA LYS A 8 21.88 -31.40 32.49
C LYS A 8 21.27 -30.03 32.82
N LYS A 9 21.62 -29.47 33.99
CA LYS A 9 21.32 -28.08 34.36
C LYS A 9 21.82 -27.18 33.23
N TYR A 10 20.91 -26.61 32.43
CA TYR A 10 21.22 -25.55 31.49
C TYR A 10 21.67 -24.32 32.30
N LYS A 11 22.99 -24.19 32.45
CA LYS A 11 23.62 -23.08 33.16
C LYS A 11 23.55 -21.87 32.21
N ARG A 12 22.52 -21.03 32.38
CA ARG A 12 22.38 -19.78 31.61
C ARG A 12 23.69 -18.98 31.70
N MET A 13 24.24 -18.53 30.57
CA MET A 13 25.41 -17.65 30.57
C MET A 13 25.11 -16.38 31.37
N LYS A 14 25.88 -16.17 32.43
CA LYS A 14 25.93 -14.91 33.17
C LYS A 14 27.06 -14.09 32.56
N VAL A 15 26.75 -12.96 31.94
CA VAL A 15 27.79 -12.05 31.46
C VAL A 15 28.29 -11.24 32.65
N GLU A 16 29.51 -11.53 33.10
CA GLU A 16 30.13 -10.86 34.24
C GLU A 16 31.04 -9.70 33.80
N LYS A 17 31.50 -9.73 32.54
CA LYS A 17 32.44 -8.73 32.02
C LYS A 17 32.25 -8.51 30.53
N PHE A 18 31.95 -7.27 30.15
CA PHE A 18 31.99 -6.79 28.77
C PHE A 18 32.92 -5.58 28.69
N LYS A 19 33.86 -5.58 27.74
CA LYS A 19 34.78 -4.46 27.51
C LYS A 19 35.15 -4.33 26.04
N VAL A 20 35.10 -3.11 25.53
CA VAL A 20 35.64 -2.74 24.22
C VAL A 20 36.87 -1.86 24.44
N LEU A 21 37.99 -2.18 23.80
CA LEU A 21 39.23 -1.41 23.85
C LEU A 21 39.66 -1.06 22.43
N LEU A 22 40.01 0.20 22.19
CA LEU A 22 40.62 0.64 20.94
C LEU A 22 42.11 0.92 21.16
N TYR A 23 42.94 0.63 20.16
CA TYR A 23 44.39 0.82 20.24
C TYR A 23 45.00 0.98 18.85
N LEU A 24 46.17 1.62 18.78
CA LEU A 24 46.91 1.73 17.52
C LEU A 24 47.65 0.44 17.18
N LYS A 25 47.62 0.03 15.91
CA LYS A 25 48.37 -1.12 15.42
C LYS A 25 49.88 -0.79 15.45
N LYS A 26 50.70 -1.68 16.04
CA LYS A 26 52.15 -1.49 16.21
C LYS A 26 52.99 -1.56 14.92
N SER A 27 52.38 -1.71 13.74
CA SER A 27 53.09 -2.02 12.49
C SER A 27 53.66 -0.81 11.74
N GLY A 28 53.96 0.30 12.43
CA GLY A 28 54.42 1.55 11.82
C GLY A 28 53.31 2.36 11.14
N PRO A 29 53.47 3.70 11.02
CA PRO A 29 52.52 4.56 10.31
C PRO A 29 52.48 4.24 8.81
N ASP A 30 51.34 4.49 8.18
CA ASP A 30 51.19 4.37 6.73
C ASP A 30 51.98 5.47 5.97
N LYS A 31 51.94 5.43 4.62
CA LYS A 31 52.60 6.44 3.76
C LYS A 31 52.15 7.89 4.03
N SER A 32 51.05 8.08 4.77
CA SER A 32 50.50 9.38 5.16
C SER A 32 50.82 9.78 6.61
N GLY A 33 51.66 9.00 7.31
CA GLY A 33 52.02 9.25 8.71
C GLY A 33 50.96 8.82 9.72
N LYS A 34 49.89 8.14 9.30
CA LYS A 34 48.78 7.76 10.18
C LYS A 34 48.87 6.30 10.64
N ALA A 35 48.48 6.04 11.88
CA ALA A 35 48.40 4.70 12.44
C ALA A 35 46.97 4.16 12.38
N PRO A 36 46.75 2.92 11.91
CA PRO A 36 45.44 2.29 11.95
C PRO A 36 44.95 2.02 13.38
N ILE A 37 43.69 2.33 13.64
CA ILE A 37 43.00 2.03 14.90
C ILE A 37 42.39 0.62 14.82
N MET A 38 42.75 -0.20 15.80
CA MET A 38 42.25 -1.56 16.01
C MET A 38 41.31 -1.59 17.20
N GLY A 39 40.32 -2.46 17.14
CA GLY A 39 39.37 -2.71 18.22
C GLY A 39 39.51 -4.13 18.77
N ARG A 40 39.20 -4.27 20.06
CA ARG A 40 39.20 -5.55 20.77
C ARG A 40 37.97 -5.64 21.66
N ILE A 41 37.17 -6.66 21.44
CA ILE A 41 35.98 -6.99 22.23
C ILE A 41 36.35 -8.09 23.21
N THR A 42 35.96 -7.94 24.47
CA THR A 42 36.11 -8.95 25.52
C THR A 42 34.73 -9.25 26.10
N VAL A 43 34.33 -10.52 26.06
CA VAL A 43 33.13 -11.04 26.71
C VAL A 43 33.56 -12.17 27.64
N ASN A 44 33.42 -11.96 28.94
CA ASN A 44 33.90 -12.89 29.98
C ASN A 44 35.39 -13.23 29.80
N ARG A 45 35.69 -14.46 29.38
CA ARG A 45 37.06 -14.98 29.13
C ARG A 45 37.43 -15.05 27.65
N THR A 46 36.54 -14.63 26.75
CA THR A 46 36.74 -14.69 25.29
C THR A 46 37.10 -13.31 24.75
N MET A 47 37.91 -13.28 23.69
CA MET A 47 38.41 -12.05 23.09
C MET A 47 38.43 -12.13 21.56
N ALA A 48 37.98 -11.07 20.89
CA ALA A 48 38.01 -10.96 19.44
C ALA A 48 38.57 -9.60 19.01
N GLN A 49 39.47 -9.60 18.04
CA GLN A 49 40.04 -8.37 17.45
C GLN A 49 39.38 -8.05 16.10
N PHE A 50 39.23 -6.75 15.81
CA PHE A 50 38.68 -6.25 14.56
C PHE A 50 39.38 -4.96 14.13
N GLY A 51 39.43 -4.69 12.82
CA GLY A 51 39.90 -3.41 12.30
C GLY A 51 38.78 -2.38 12.34
N CYS A 52 39.04 -1.16 12.81
CA CYS A 52 38.02 -0.10 12.86
C CYS A 52 37.80 0.60 11.51
N LYS A 53 38.65 0.34 10.51
CA LYS A 53 38.73 1.11 9.24
C LYS A 53 38.93 2.62 9.48
N LEU A 54 39.55 2.98 10.60
CA LEU A 54 39.92 4.34 10.97
C LEU A 54 41.44 4.39 11.16
N SER A 55 42.04 5.54 10.84
CA SER A 55 43.46 5.83 11.09
C SER A 55 43.58 7.23 11.66
N CYS A 56 44.57 7.45 12.51
CA CYS A 56 44.84 8.78 13.07
C CYS A 56 46.32 9.07 13.20
N THR A 57 46.62 10.36 13.33
CA THR A 57 47.93 10.87 13.75
C THR A 57 48.28 10.29 15.15
N PRO A 58 49.39 9.52 15.29
CA PRO A 58 49.71 8.81 16.53
C PRO A 58 49.85 9.71 17.77
N GLU A 59 50.35 10.93 17.60
CA GLU A 59 50.59 11.90 18.66
C GLU A 59 49.30 12.41 19.29
N LEU A 60 48.19 12.36 18.54
CA LEU A 60 46.87 12.74 19.03
C LEU A 60 46.20 11.60 19.80
N TRP A 61 46.66 10.36 19.71
CA TRP A 61 45.98 9.22 20.32
C TRP A 61 46.20 9.17 21.84
N ASN A 62 45.11 9.04 22.60
CA ASN A 62 45.10 8.80 24.02
C ASN A 62 44.81 7.32 24.31
N PRO A 63 45.81 6.51 24.70
CA PRO A 63 45.60 5.09 24.95
C PRO A 63 44.70 4.78 26.15
N ARG A 64 44.65 5.69 27.14
CA ARG A 64 43.83 5.50 28.34
C ARG A 64 42.35 5.69 28.03
N GLU A 65 42.03 6.70 27.22
CA GLU A 65 40.65 7.04 26.86
C GLU A 65 40.17 6.38 25.56
N SER A 66 41.08 5.70 24.82
CA SER A 66 40.76 5.07 23.53
C SER A 66 40.20 6.08 22.50
N ARG A 67 40.72 7.32 22.51
CA ARG A 67 40.23 8.46 21.71
C ARG A 67 41.36 9.41 21.32
N LEU A 68 41.09 10.35 20.42
CA LEU A 68 42.01 11.44 20.09
C LEU A 68 41.88 12.60 21.07
N ASN A 69 43.00 13.16 21.51
CA ASN A 69 43.10 14.39 22.31
C ASN A 69 42.99 15.64 21.43
N GLY A 70 42.55 16.73 22.04
CA GLY A 70 42.50 18.06 21.41
C GLY A 70 41.21 18.37 20.65
N LYS A 71 41.19 19.54 20.02
CA LYS A 71 40.04 20.09 19.28
C LYS A 71 40.31 20.25 17.78
N SER A 72 41.32 19.55 17.25
CA SER A 72 41.61 19.57 15.81
C SER A 72 40.44 18.97 15.04
N LYS A 73 40.28 19.38 13.77
CA LYS A 73 39.24 18.82 12.89
C LYS A 73 39.31 17.29 12.81
N GLU A 74 40.52 16.74 12.73
CA GLU A 74 40.76 15.29 12.76
C GLU A 74 40.29 14.65 14.07
N ALA A 75 40.61 15.25 15.22
CA ALA A 75 40.20 14.74 16.53
C ALA A 75 38.67 14.70 16.66
N VAL A 76 38.00 15.79 16.29
CA VAL A 76 36.53 15.87 16.36
C VAL A 76 35.86 14.86 15.43
N GLU A 77 36.26 14.80 14.16
CA GLU A 77 35.65 13.89 13.18
C GLU A 77 35.93 12.41 13.50
N THR A 78 37.16 12.09 13.93
CA THR A 78 37.54 10.71 14.24
C THR A 78 36.89 10.24 15.54
N ASN A 79 36.81 11.10 16.57
CA ASN A 79 36.11 10.77 17.81
C ASN A 79 34.61 10.55 17.58
N ALA A 80 33.96 11.34 16.73
CA ALA A 80 32.56 11.11 16.37
C ALA A 80 32.35 9.75 15.66
N LYS A 81 33.31 9.32 14.82
CA LYS A 81 33.29 7.99 14.20
C LYS A 81 33.54 6.87 15.21
N ILE A 82 34.45 7.09 16.16
CA ILE A 82 34.71 6.17 17.28
C ILE A 82 33.45 5.99 18.14
N GLU A 83 32.72 7.06 18.43
CA GLU A 83 31.45 7.00 19.18
C GLU A 83 30.40 6.13 18.48
N LYS A 84 30.19 6.35 17.18
CA LYS A 84 29.26 5.53 16.39
C LYS A 84 29.67 4.06 16.38
N LEU A 85 30.97 3.79 16.27
CA LEU A 85 31.51 2.43 16.28
C LEU A 85 31.28 1.76 17.65
N LEU A 86 31.58 2.45 18.74
CA LEU A 86 31.35 1.92 20.09
C LEU A 86 29.85 1.66 20.31
N LEU A 87 28.97 2.57 19.88
CA LEU A 87 27.52 2.37 19.98
C LEU A 87 27.07 1.12 19.20
N ALA A 88 27.56 0.92 17.98
CA ALA A 88 27.23 -0.25 17.18
C ALA A 88 27.69 -1.57 17.83
N VAL A 89 28.88 -1.59 18.45
CA VAL A 89 29.38 -2.75 19.19
C VAL A 89 28.55 -3.03 20.45
N ASN A 90 28.14 -1.98 21.19
CA ASN A 90 27.27 -2.13 22.36
C ASN A 90 25.88 -2.67 21.95
N ASN A 91 25.27 -2.12 20.89
CA ASN A 91 23.98 -2.61 20.39
C ASN A 91 24.06 -4.07 19.94
N ALA A 92 25.16 -4.47 19.31
CA ALA A 92 25.38 -5.85 18.92
C ALA A 92 25.45 -6.79 20.12
N PHE A 93 26.11 -6.34 21.19
CA PHE A 93 26.15 -7.06 22.46
C PHE A 93 24.76 -7.15 23.12
N ASP A 94 24.03 -6.04 23.24
CA ASP A 94 22.69 -6.00 23.85
C ASP A 94 21.69 -6.89 23.10
N ASN A 95 21.77 -6.94 21.76
CA ASN A 95 20.94 -7.82 20.95
C ASN A 95 21.21 -9.29 21.30
N LEU A 96 22.48 -9.70 21.42
CA LEU A 96 22.85 -11.06 21.78
C LEU A 96 22.42 -11.42 23.21
N VAL A 97 22.54 -10.49 24.17
CA VAL A 97 22.02 -10.66 25.53
C VAL A 97 20.50 -10.89 25.53
N SER A 98 19.76 -10.13 24.72
CA SER A 98 18.30 -10.22 24.66
C SER A 98 17.78 -11.57 24.15
N ARG A 99 18.56 -12.28 23.33
CA ARG A 99 18.22 -13.58 22.73
C ARG A 99 18.27 -14.75 23.72
N LYS A 100 18.79 -14.54 24.94
CA LYS A 100 18.89 -15.57 26.01
C LYS A 100 19.63 -16.85 25.58
N VAL A 101 20.58 -16.74 24.65
CA VAL A 101 21.48 -17.81 24.21
C VAL A 101 22.90 -17.47 24.63
N ASP A 102 23.74 -18.50 24.78
CA ASP A 102 25.16 -18.33 25.07
C ASP A 102 25.87 -17.77 23.82
N PHE A 103 26.77 -16.79 24.00
CA PHE A 103 27.54 -16.17 22.92
C PHE A 103 28.95 -15.76 23.40
N ASP A 104 29.87 -15.55 22.48
CA ASP A 104 31.25 -15.13 22.79
C ASP A 104 31.64 -13.79 22.13
N ALA A 105 32.88 -13.34 22.36
CA ALA A 105 33.39 -12.10 21.78
C ALA A 105 33.44 -12.13 20.23
N THR A 106 33.60 -13.31 19.63
CA THR A 106 33.58 -13.51 18.17
C THR A 106 32.16 -13.32 17.63
N ASP A 107 31.15 -13.81 18.34
CA ASP A 107 29.74 -13.59 17.98
C ASP A 107 29.38 -12.10 18.02
N VAL A 108 29.80 -11.37 19.05
CA VAL A 108 29.61 -9.90 19.11
C VAL A 108 30.31 -9.22 17.92
N LYS A 109 31.55 -9.61 17.61
CA LYS A 109 32.29 -9.09 16.46
C LYS A 109 31.55 -9.38 15.15
N ASN A 110 31.13 -10.62 14.93
CA ASN A 110 30.47 -11.04 13.69
C ASN A 110 29.11 -10.34 13.55
N HIS A 111 28.38 -10.18 14.64
CA HIS A 111 27.11 -9.46 14.65
C HIS A 111 27.31 -7.97 14.36
N PHE A 112 28.31 -7.33 14.96
CA PHE A 112 28.69 -5.94 14.67
C PHE A 112 29.16 -5.73 13.21
N GLN A 113 30.10 -6.56 12.73
CA GLN A 113 30.65 -6.43 11.38
C GLN A 113 29.61 -6.78 10.31
N GLY A 114 28.81 -7.83 10.56
CA GLY A 114 27.65 -8.15 9.74
C GLY A 114 26.67 -6.99 9.70
N SER A 115 26.30 -6.42 10.85
CA SER A 115 25.36 -5.31 10.95
C SER A 115 25.84 -4.02 10.26
N MET A 116 27.14 -3.72 10.20
CA MET A 116 27.64 -2.54 9.49
C MET A 116 27.51 -2.63 7.95
N GLU A 117 27.65 -3.83 7.36
CA GLU A 117 27.49 -4.03 5.92
C GLU A 117 26.03 -4.39 5.53
N THR A 118 25.24 -4.89 6.49
CA THR A 118 23.85 -5.35 6.27
C THR A 118 22.78 -4.51 6.99
N GLN A 119 23.12 -3.35 7.57
CA GLN A 119 22.10 -2.51 8.23
C GLN A 119 20.97 -2.21 7.24
N MET A 120 19.77 -2.65 7.62
CA MET A 120 18.57 -2.35 6.87
C MET A 120 18.28 -0.86 6.98
N THR A 121 18.09 -0.23 5.83
CA THR A 121 17.83 1.20 5.67
C THR A 121 16.43 1.41 5.10
N LEU A 122 15.96 2.65 5.10
CA LEU A 122 14.62 2.99 4.63
C LEU A 122 14.43 2.61 3.16
N MET A 123 15.37 2.96 2.27
CA MET A 123 15.24 2.65 0.85
C MET A 123 15.41 1.16 0.59
N LYS A 124 16.36 0.47 1.24
CA LYS A 124 16.49 -1.00 1.12
C LYS A 124 15.21 -1.73 1.55
N MET A 125 14.61 -1.32 2.66
CA MET A 125 13.35 -1.91 3.13
C MET A 125 12.20 -1.60 2.17
N THR A 126 12.17 -0.40 1.61
CA THR A 126 11.18 0.00 0.61
C THR A 126 11.31 -0.83 -0.65
N ASP A 127 12.54 -1.07 -1.12
CA ASP A 127 12.83 -1.88 -2.30
C ASP A 127 12.42 -3.35 -2.05
N ALA A 128 12.78 -3.92 -0.89
CA ALA A 128 12.34 -5.27 -0.51
C ALA A 128 10.80 -5.43 -0.47
N VAL A 129 10.08 -4.43 0.03
CA VAL A 129 8.61 -4.43 0.02
C VAL A 129 8.05 -4.30 -1.41
N CYS A 130 8.67 -3.48 -2.26
CA CYS A 130 8.27 -3.37 -3.67
C CYS A 130 8.47 -4.70 -4.40
N ASP A 131 9.58 -5.38 -4.16
CA ASP A 131 9.91 -6.66 -4.77
C ASP A 131 8.96 -7.78 -4.31
N ASP A 132 8.60 -7.84 -3.02
CA ASP A 132 7.57 -8.77 -2.51
C ASP A 132 6.22 -8.55 -3.22
N ILE A 133 5.78 -7.30 -3.32
CA ILE A 133 4.51 -6.97 -4.00
C ILE A 133 4.57 -7.39 -5.47
N LYS A 134 5.71 -7.18 -6.14
CA LYS A 134 5.89 -7.54 -7.54
C LYS A 134 5.90 -9.05 -7.77
N ALA A 135 6.59 -9.81 -6.91
CA ALA A 135 6.66 -11.27 -6.97
C ALA A 135 5.29 -11.94 -6.75
N ARG A 136 4.39 -11.26 -6.04
CA ARG A 136 3.04 -11.74 -5.72
C ARG A 136 1.96 -11.37 -6.75
N ILE A 137 2.33 -10.63 -7.80
CA ILE A 137 1.38 -10.28 -8.88
C ILE A 137 0.92 -11.55 -9.58
N GLY A 138 -0.40 -11.75 -9.64
CA GLY A 138 -1.00 -12.95 -10.23
C GLY A 138 -1.13 -14.13 -9.26
N ILE A 139 -0.58 -14.05 -8.04
CA ILE A 139 -0.80 -15.01 -6.97
C ILE A 139 -1.91 -14.48 -6.06
N ASP A 140 -1.63 -13.43 -5.28
CA ASP A 140 -2.58 -12.81 -4.36
C ASP A 140 -2.57 -11.27 -4.45
N ARG A 141 -1.83 -10.71 -5.42
CA ARG A 141 -1.82 -9.28 -5.73
C ARG A 141 -2.26 -9.03 -7.17
N ALA A 142 -3.11 -8.02 -7.33
CA ALA A 142 -3.47 -7.52 -8.64
C ALA A 142 -2.33 -6.69 -9.23
N LYS A 143 -2.13 -6.77 -10.55
CA LYS A 143 -1.12 -5.96 -11.27
C LYS A 143 -1.25 -4.45 -11.00
N GLY A 144 -2.48 -3.97 -10.80
CA GLY A 144 -2.77 -2.57 -10.49
C GLY A 144 -2.33 -2.10 -9.09
N THR A 145 -1.89 -3.00 -8.20
CA THR A 145 -1.43 -2.64 -6.85
C THR A 145 0.00 -2.10 -6.85
N TYR A 146 0.88 -2.65 -7.69
CA TYR A 146 2.32 -2.31 -7.70
C TYR A 146 2.66 -0.86 -8.08
N PRO A 147 1.99 -0.21 -9.06
CA PRO A 147 2.35 1.15 -9.45
C PRO A 147 2.36 2.14 -8.28
N GLY A 148 1.41 2.04 -7.34
CA GLY A 148 1.38 2.92 -6.16
C GLY A 148 2.62 2.78 -5.26
N TYR A 149 3.14 1.55 -5.09
CA TYR A 149 4.39 1.30 -4.35
C TYR A 149 5.60 1.83 -5.10
N HIS A 150 5.66 1.57 -6.41
CA HIS A 150 6.76 2.01 -7.25
C HIS A 150 6.88 3.54 -7.29
N TYR A 151 5.78 4.26 -7.52
CA TYR A 151 5.81 5.72 -7.55
C TYR A 151 6.10 6.32 -6.17
N MET A 152 5.53 5.76 -5.10
CA MET A 152 5.88 6.18 -3.73
C MET A 152 7.38 6.03 -3.48
N ARG A 153 7.99 4.90 -3.87
CA ARG A 153 9.44 4.66 -3.73
C ARG A 153 10.26 5.69 -4.49
N LEU A 154 9.88 5.99 -5.74
CA LEU A 154 10.58 7.00 -6.55
C LEU A 154 10.51 8.37 -5.88
N THR A 155 9.30 8.80 -5.48
CA THR A 155 9.10 10.09 -4.78
C THR A 155 9.85 10.14 -3.46
N LEU A 156 9.90 9.04 -2.70
CA LEU A 156 10.63 8.96 -1.44
C LEU A 156 12.15 9.09 -1.66
N GLY A 157 12.68 8.43 -2.70
CA GLY A 157 14.09 8.56 -3.07
C GLY A 157 14.45 9.99 -3.47
N GLU A 158 13.63 10.62 -4.33
CA GLU A 158 13.81 12.02 -4.72
C GLU A 158 13.78 12.97 -3.53
N PHE A 159 12.85 12.77 -2.58
CA PHE A 159 12.76 13.55 -1.35
C PHE A 159 14.02 13.41 -0.48
N ILE A 160 14.51 12.19 -0.29
CA ILE A 160 15.70 11.93 0.53
C ILE A 160 16.93 12.60 -0.10
N GLU A 161 17.08 12.47 -1.41
CA GLU A 161 18.18 13.08 -2.15
C GLU A 161 18.09 14.61 -2.16
N SER A 162 16.89 15.18 -2.34
CA SER A 162 16.69 16.63 -2.38
C SER A 162 16.92 17.27 -1.00
N LYS A 163 16.35 16.72 0.07
CA LYS A 163 16.34 17.33 1.41
C LYS A 163 17.55 16.95 2.26
N TYR A 164 17.97 15.69 2.22
CA TYR A 164 19.03 15.18 3.11
C TYR A 164 20.39 15.01 2.40
N LYS A 165 20.45 15.17 1.07
CA LYS A 165 21.67 15.06 0.25
C LYS A 165 22.38 13.71 0.42
N VAL A 166 21.61 12.66 0.69
CA VAL A 166 22.07 11.28 0.81
C VAL A 166 21.20 10.37 -0.05
N LYS A 167 21.68 9.16 -0.34
CA LYS A 167 20.91 8.19 -1.12
C LYS A 167 19.91 7.38 -0.28
N ASP A 168 20.13 7.36 1.03
CA ASP A 168 19.36 6.50 1.95
C ASP A 168 19.50 7.00 3.39
N LEU A 169 18.60 6.53 4.26
CA LEU A 169 18.55 6.86 5.68
C LEU A 169 18.37 5.58 6.51
N ALA A 170 19.08 5.48 7.62
CA ALA A 170 18.78 4.48 8.64
C ALA A 170 17.48 4.83 9.38
N PHE A 171 16.73 3.83 9.84
CA PHE A 171 15.47 4.05 10.58
C PHE A 171 15.62 4.91 11.84
N GLY A 172 16.77 4.85 12.52
CA GLY A 172 17.06 5.72 13.67
C GLY A 172 17.18 7.21 13.33
N GLN A 173 17.39 7.56 12.06
CA GLN A 173 17.47 8.95 11.60
C GLN A 173 16.09 9.54 11.29
N LEU A 174 15.05 8.72 11.21
CA LEU A 174 13.69 9.19 10.95
C LEU A 174 13.11 9.81 12.22
N THR A 175 12.59 11.03 12.07
CA THR A 175 11.84 11.78 13.07
C THR A 175 10.38 11.91 12.64
N GLU A 176 9.51 12.41 13.51
CA GLU A 176 8.15 12.76 13.09
C GLU A 176 8.15 13.90 12.04
N GLN A 177 9.09 14.85 12.18
CA GLN A 177 9.27 15.95 11.22
C GLN A 177 9.60 15.42 9.81
N PHE A 178 10.34 14.32 9.68
CA PHE A 178 10.59 13.67 8.38
C PHE A 178 9.28 13.35 7.64
N ILE A 179 8.24 12.93 8.36
CA ILE A 179 6.95 12.53 7.78
C ILE A 179 6.19 13.78 7.27
N HIS A 180 6.17 14.84 8.08
CA HIS A 180 5.58 16.13 7.69
C HIS A 180 6.32 16.74 6.49
N ASP A 181 7.63 16.67 6.51
CA ASP A 181 8.49 17.15 5.43
C ASP A 181 8.26 16.38 4.12
N TYR A 182 8.10 15.06 4.21
CA TYR A 182 7.76 14.24 3.04
C TYR A 182 6.36 14.56 2.51
N GLN A 183 5.39 14.79 3.40
CA GLN A 183 4.05 15.22 3.00
C GLN A 183 4.12 16.56 2.24
N SER A 184 4.77 17.58 2.80
CA SER A 184 4.93 18.89 2.17
C SER A 184 5.66 18.80 0.84
N PHE A 185 6.74 18.03 0.75
CA PHE A 185 7.42 17.76 -0.53
C PHE A 185 6.46 17.18 -1.57
N ALA A 186 5.67 16.17 -1.19
CA ALA A 186 4.74 15.52 -2.11
C ALA A 186 3.58 16.44 -2.54
N THR A 187 3.08 17.30 -1.65
CA THR A 187 1.97 18.23 -1.97
C THR A 187 2.44 19.49 -2.69
N GLU A 188 3.51 20.13 -2.21
CA GLU A 188 3.93 21.47 -2.62
C GLU A 188 4.93 21.42 -3.77
N GLU A 189 5.94 20.54 -3.69
CA GLU A 189 6.99 20.47 -4.73
C GLU A 189 6.58 19.53 -5.87
N LYS A 190 5.98 18.38 -5.58
CA LYS A 190 5.51 17.43 -6.61
C LYS A 190 4.12 17.76 -7.13
N GLY A 191 3.36 18.61 -6.42
CA GLY A 191 1.99 18.97 -6.81
C GLY A 191 1.00 17.79 -6.79
N TYR A 192 1.24 16.76 -5.97
CA TYR A 192 0.34 15.61 -5.91
C TYR A 192 -0.96 15.94 -5.17
N ALA A 193 -2.06 15.39 -5.68
CA ALA A 193 -3.34 15.45 -5.00
C ALA A 193 -3.27 14.79 -3.61
N ILE A 194 -4.02 15.33 -2.65
CA ILE A 194 -4.03 14.86 -1.24
C ILE A 194 -4.28 13.36 -1.13
N ASP A 195 -5.18 12.80 -1.93
CA ASP A 195 -5.45 11.35 -1.92
C ASP A 195 -4.24 10.50 -2.35
N THR A 196 -3.45 10.99 -3.30
CA THR A 196 -2.19 10.36 -3.73
C THR A 196 -1.16 10.43 -2.61
N VAL A 197 -1.00 11.59 -1.97
CA VAL A 197 -0.07 11.78 -0.85
C VAL A 197 -0.47 10.91 0.34
N ARG A 198 -1.77 10.86 0.66
CA ARG A 198 -2.32 9.95 1.67
C ARG A 198 -1.99 8.49 1.36
N HIS A 199 -2.08 8.07 0.10
CA HIS A 199 -1.72 6.71 -0.31
C HIS A 199 -0.21 6.45 -0.12
N HIS A 200 0.64 7.38 -0.52
CA HIS A 200 2.09 7.29 -0.30
C HIS A 200 2.44 7.17 1.19
N LEU A 201 1.87 8.05 2.02
CA LEU A 201 2.06 8.03 3.48
C LEU A 201 1.56 6.72 4.10
N ALA A 202 0.47 6.14 3.61
CA ALA A 202 -0.02 4.85 4.09
C ALA A 202 0.96 3.70 3.78
N ILE A 203 1.62 3.73 2.61
CA ILE A 203 2.65 2.75 2.25
C ILE A 203 3.90 2.97 3.10
N LEU A 204 4.36 4.21 3.25
CA LEU A 204 5.50 4.55 4.11
C LEU A 204 5.25 4.12 5.57
N LYS A 205 4.05 4.36 6.09
CA LYS A 205 3.61 3.86 7.41
C LYS A 205 3.71 2.34 7.52
N LYS A 206 3.32 1.60 6.47
CA LYS A 206 3.45 0.14 6.43
C LYS A 206 4.93 -0.29 6.48
N ILE A 207 5.81 0.39 5.74
CA ILE A 207 7.26 0.10 5.71
C ILE A 207 7.88 0.35 7.09
N CYS A 208 7.63 1.51 7.71
CA CYS A 208 8.15 1.80 9.06
C CYS A 208 7.63 0.82 10.11
N ARG A 209 6.35 0.41 10.01
CA ARG A 209 5.79 -0.61 10.92
C ARG A 209 6.46 -1.97 10.75
N LEU A 210 6.77 -2.36 9.51
CA LEU A 210 7.48 -3.62 9.24
C LEU A 210 8.91 -3.57 9.77
N ALA A 211 9.62 -2.45 9.56
CA ALA A 211 10.96 -2.24 10.10
C ALA A 211 11.00 -2.32 11.64
N TYR A 212 10.00 -1.78 12.34
CA TYR A 212 9.87 -1.94 13.79
C TYR A 212 9.64 -3.40 14.18
N LYS A 213 8.72 -4.10 13.49
CA LYS A 213 8.42 -5.51 13.76
C LYS A 213 9.65 -6.42 13.58
N GLU A 214 10.50 -6.11 12.61
CA GLU A 214 11.71 -6.88 12.30
C GLU A 214 12.95 -6.42 13.09
N GLY A 215 12.81 -5.42 13.97
CA GLY A 215 13.88 -4.95 14.86
C GLY A 215 14.88 -4.00 14.20
N TYR A 216 14.60 -3.49 12.99
CA TYR A 216 15.42 -2.48 12.32
C TYR A 216 15.14 -1.06 12.79
N ALA A 217 13.97 -0.83 13.40
CA ALA A 217 13.61 0.40 14.06
C ALA A 217 13.35 0.15 15.55
N ASP A 218 13.78 1.07 16.40
CA ASP A 218 13.60 1.06 17.86
C ASP A 218 12.24 1.64 18.30
N ARG A 219 11.55 2.36 17.40
CA ARG A 219 10.26 3.01 17.64
C ARG A 219 9.32 2.94 16.44
N ILE A 220 8.04 3.22 16.68
CA ILE A 220 7.00 3.31 15.66
C ILE A 220 6.89 4.77 15.17
N HIS A 221 7.46 5.10 14.01
CA HIS A 221 7.55 6.48 13.52
C HIS A 221 6.20 7.19 13.29
N PHE A 222 5.14 6.45 12.95
CA PHE A 222 3.81 6.99 12.65
C PHE A 222 2.84 6.93 13.84
N GLN A 223 3.35 6.86 15.08
CA GLN A 223 2.50 6.70 16.27
C GLN A 223 1.59 7.90 16.51
N HIS A 224 2.10 9.13 16.34
CA HIS A 224 1.36 10.37 16.57
C HIS A 224 0.92 11.08 15.27
N PHE A 225 1.34 10.55 14.13
CA PHE A 225 0.98 11.08 12.82
C PHE A 225 -0.36 10.54 12.32
N THR A 226 -1.31 11.45 12.08
CA THR A 226 -2.60 11.16 11.45
C THR A 226 -2.51 11.38 9.95
N LEU A 227 -2.90 10.36 9.16
CA LEU A 227 -2.95 10.49 7.71
C LEU A 227 -3.94 11.60 7.29
N PRO A 228 -3.67 12.34 6.21
CA PRO A 228 -4.61 13.31 5.67
C PRO A 228 -6.00 12.70 5.49
N LYS A 229 -7.04 13.51 5.74
CA LYS A 229 -8.42 13.10 5.48
C LYS A 229 -8.57 12.78 3.98
N LYS A 230 -9.25 11.68 3.69
CA LYS A 230 -9.60 11.33 2.31
C LYS A 230 -10.57 12.37 1.78
N THR A 231 -10.38 12.82 0.55
CA THR A 231 -11.33 13.74 -0.07
C THR A 231 -12.65 13.00 -0.31
N GLU A 232 -13.76 13.57 0.16
CA GLU A 232 -15.08 13.07 -0.19
C GLU A 232 -15.41 13.52 -1.60
N THR A 233 -15.43 12.58 -2.53
CA THR A 233 -15.86 12.82 -3.91
C THR A 233 -17.30 12.37 -4.09
N THR A 234 -18.09 13.21 -4.74
CA THR A 234 -19.46 12.89 -5.10
C THR A 234 -19.44 11.77 -6.15
N PRO A 235 -20.30 10.74 -6.05
CA PRO A 235 -20.36 9.73 -7.09
C PRO A 235 -20.68 10.39 -8.42
N ARG A 236 -19.91 10.05 -9.45
CA ARG A 236 -20.08 10.59 -10.80
C ARG A 236 -21.22 9.89 -11.56
N ALA A 237 -22.33 9.61 -10.89
CA ALA A 237 -23.50 9.04 -11.54
C ALA A 237 -24.05 9.99 -12.61
N LEU A 238 -24.66 9.42 -13.65
CA LEU A 238 -25.30 10.20 -14.69
C LEU A 238 -26.62 10.79 -14.19
N SER A 239 -26.96 11.99 -14.68
CA SER A 239 -28.35 12.44 -14.67
C SER A 239 -29.18 11.59 -15.63
N ARG A 240 -30.50 11.55 -15.40
CA ARG A 240 -31.46 10.89 -16.30
C ARG A 240 -31.30 11.38 -17.75
N GLU A 241 -31.23 12.69 -17.94
CA GLU A 241 -31.03 13.31 -19.26
C GLU A 241 -29.73 12.85 -19.93
N SER A 242 -28.60 12.83 -19.20
CA SER A 242 -27.32 12.38 -19.76
C SER A 242 -27.35 10.89 -20.11
N PHE A 243 -28.02 10.08 -19.28
CA PHE A 243 -28.20 8.66 -19.53
C PHE A 243 -29.01 8.42 -20.82
N GLU A 244 -30.13 9.12 -20.99
CA GLU A 244 -30.97 9.03 -22.19
C GLU A 244 -30.22 9.50 -23.43
N LYS A 245 -29.50 10.63 -23.35
CA LYS A 245 -28.62 11.11 -24.44
C LYS A 245 -27.58 10.07 -24.87
N ILE A 246 -26.96 9.35 -23.93
CA ILE A 246 -26.00 8.27 -24.26
C ILE A 246 -26.71 7.06 -24.84
N ARG A 247 -27.90 6.70 -24.32
CA ARG A 247 -28.68 5.56 -24.80
C ARG A 247 -29.09 5.76 -26.26
N ASP A 248 -29.58 6.96 -26.56
CA ASP A 248 -30.24 7.29 -27.81
C ASP A 248 -29.30 7.96 -28.82
N VAL A 249 -28.01 8.13 -28.48
CA VAL A 249 -27.02 8.72 -29.38
C VAL A 249 -26.91 7.90 -30.67
N GLU A 250 -27.07 8.58 -31.80
CA GLU A 250 -26.89 8.00 -33.12
C GLU A 250 -25.41 7.81 -33.41
N ILE A 251 -25.04 6.57 -33.73
CA ILE A 251 -23.66 6.19 -34.08
C ILE A 251 -23.72 5.53 -35.46
N PRO A 252 -22.95 6.02 -36.45
CA PRO A 252 -22.91 5.40 -37.76
C PRO A 252 -22.55 3.91 -37.68
N ALA A 253 -23.28 3.06 -38.43
CA ALA A 253 -23.18 1.59 -38.34
C ALA A 253 -21.75 1.04 -38.56
N TYR A 254 -20.92 1.75 -39.34
CA TYR A 254 -19.52 1.37 -39.56
C TYR A 254 -18.63 1.54 -38.31
N ARG A 255 -19.04 2.33 -37.31
CA ARG A 255 -18.29 2.57 -36.06
C ARG A 255 -18.58 1.50 -35.01
N LYS A 256 -18.43 0.23 -35.38
CA LYS A 256 -18.76 -0.94 -34.54
C LYS A 256 -18.18 -0.87 -33.12
N SER A 257 -16.94 -0.39 -32.95
CA SER A 257 -16.31 -0.28 -31.62
C SER A 257 -16.91 0.82 -30.72
N HIS A 258 -17.48 1.88 -31.31
CA HIS A 258 -18.18 2.93 -30.55
C HIS A 258 -19.55 2.44 -30.10
N ILE A 259 -20.25 1.72 -30.97
CA ILE A 259 -21.52 1.04 -30.65
C ILE A 259 -21.28 0.05 -29.51
N LEU A 260 -20.25 -0.79 -29.62
CA LEU A 260 -19.88 -1.73 -28.56
C LEU A 260 -19.53 -1.00 -27.25
N ALA A 261 -18.77 0.10 -27.30
CA ALA A 261 -18.44 0.87 -26.10
C ALA A 261 -19.69 1.43 -25.41
N ARG A 262 -20.63 1.99 -26.19
CA ARG A 262 -21.92 2.49 -25.68
C ARG A 262 -22.72 1.37 -25.05
N ASP A 263 -22.83 0.24 -25.73
CA ASP A 263 -23.64 -0.88 -25.30
C ASP A 263 -23.06 -1.56 -24.06
N MET A 264 -21.73 -1.74 -23.98
CA MET A 264 -21.05 -2.18 -22.76
C MET A 264 -21.26 -1.19 -21.60
N PHE A 265 -21.29 0.11 -21.88
CA PHE A 265 -21.54 1.14 -20.87
C PHE A 265 -22.98 1.06 -20.35
N LEU A 266 -23.97 0.97 -21.25
CA LEU A 266 -25.38 0.79 -20.89
C LEU A 266 -25.60 -0.50 -20.12
N PHE A 267 -24.95 -1.60 -20.53
CA PHE A 267 -24.96 -2.84 -19.76
C PHE A 267 -24.46 -2.62 -18.33
N GLY A 268 -23.37 -1.88 -18.15
CA GLY A 268 -22.88 -1.47 -16.83
C GLY A 268 -23.87 -0.60 -16.05
N CYS A 269 -24.66 0.24 -16.73
CA CYS A 269 -25.73 1.03 -16.10
C CYS A 269 -26.89 0.16 -15.64
N TYR A 270 -27.22 -0.91 -16.36
CA TYR A 270 -28.33 -1.81 -16.02
C TYR A 270 -27.94 -2.91 -15.02
N THR A 271 -26.65 -3.18 -14.85
CA THR A 271 -26.16 -4.32 -14.04
C THR A 271 -25.19 -3.93 -12.94
N GLY A 272 -24.63 -2.72 -12.96
CA GLY A 272 -23.60 -2.30 -12.02
C GLY A 272 -22.23 -2.96 -12.23
N VAL A 273 -22.05 -3.76 -13.28
CA VAL A 273 -20.80 -4.46 -13.57
C VAL A 273 -19.71 -3.46 -13.92
N CYS A 274 -18.50 -3.61 -13.36
CA CYS A 274 -17.38 -2.74 -13.71
C CYS A 274 -16.60 -3.29 -14.91
N TYR A 275 -15.79 -2.44 -15.56
CA TYR A 275 -15.05 -2.84 -16.76
C TYR A 275 -14.18 -4.09 -16.56
N ALA A 276 -13.51 -4.20 -15.40
CA ALA A 276 -12.64 -5.35 -15.13
C ALA A 276 -13.41 -6.68 -15.12
N ASP A 277 -14.68 -6.64 -14.70
CA ASP A 277 -15.56 -7.80 -14.60
C ASP A 277 -16.27 -8.06 -15.94
N VAL A 278 -16.79 -7.04 -16.64
CA VAL A 278 -17.57 -7.20 -17.88
C VAL A 278 -16.78 -7.87 -19.02
N VAL A 279 -15.46 -7.69 -19.05
CA VAL A 279 -14.58 -8.32 -20.06
C VAL A 279 -14.22 -9.77 -19.74
N SER A 280 -14.77 -10.33 -18.66
CA SER A 280 -14.53 -11.73 -18.25
C SER A 280 -15.77 -12.51 -17.88
N ILE A 281 -16.93 -11.87 -17.79
CA ILE A 281 -18.18 -12.60 -17.56
C ILE A 281 -18.53 -13.42 -18.79
N THR A 282 -18.93 -14.66 -18.55
CA THR A 282 -19.28 -15.65 -19.56
C THR A 282 -20.74 -16.09 -19.41
N HIS A 283 -21.22 -16.91 -20.35
CA HIS A 283 -22.55 -17.53 -20.26
C HIS A 283 -22.73 -18.38 -18.99
N GLU A 284 -21.66 -18.94 -18.42
CA GLU A 284 -21.72 -19.69 -17.15
C GLU A 284 -22.07 -18.82 -15.94
N ASN A 285 -21.93 -17.50 -16.07
CA ASN A 285 -22.35 -16.57 -15.02
C ASN A 285 -23.85 -16.24 -15.07
N LEU A 286 -24.57 -16.72 -16.09
CA LEU A 286 -26.01 -16.53 -16.22
C LEU A 286 -26.75 -17.69 -15.55
N TYR A 287 -27.77 -17.35 -14.79
CA TYR A 287 -28.59 -18.30 -14.05
C TYR A 287 -30.06 -17.95 -14.16
N THR A 288 -30.88 -18.88 -14.62
CA THR A 288 -32.34 -18.73 -14.63
C THR A 288 -32.90 -19.27 -13.31
N ASP A 289 -33.67 -18.46 -12.59
CA ASP A 289 -34.38 -18.93 -11.39
C ASP A 289 -35.63 -19.73 -11.73
N GLU A 290 -36.27 -20.31 -10.72
CA GLU A 290 -37.51 -21.10 -10.87
C GLU A 290 -38.67 -20.30 -11.48
N GLY A 291 -38.64 -18.97 -11.35
CA GLY A 291 -39.62 -18.06 -11.95
C GLY A 291 -39.31 -17.64 -13.38
N GLY A 292 -38.26 -18.21 -14.00
CA GLY A 292 -37.86 -17.90 -15.36
C GLY A 292 -37.06 -16.60 -15.52
N ALA A 293 -36.70 -15.92 -14.41
CA ALA A 293 -35.93 -14.69 -14.49
C ALA A 293 -34.43 -14.98 -14.58
N LEU A 294 -33.74 -14.22 -15.44
CA LEU A 294 -32.30 -14.36 -15.64
C LEU A 294 -31.51 -13.51 -14.64
N TRP A 295 -30.47 -14.10 -14.06
CA TRP A 295 -29.57 -13.48 -13.10
C TRP A 295 -28.14 -13.54 -13.61
N LEU A 296 -27.38 -12.48 -13.36
CA LEU A 296 -25.93 -12.48 -13.51
C LEU A 296 -25.29 -12.66 -12.13
N LYS A 297 -24.57 -13.77 -11.95
CA LYS A 297 -23.87 -14.13 -10.70
C LYS A 297 -22.39 -14.35 -10.99
N TYR A 298 -21.53 -13.57 -10.33
CA TYR A 298 -20.09 -13.64 -10.58
C TYR A 298 -19.28 -13.24 -9.34
N ARG A 299 -17.99 -13.61 -9.33
CA ARG A 299 -17.02 -13.11 -8.34
C ARG A 299 -16.27 -11.93 -8.94
N ARG A 300 -16.16 -10.85 -8.17
CA ARG A 300 -15.49 -9.63 -8.64
C ARG A 300 -13.97 -9.82 -8.67
N LYS A 301 -13.33 -9.46 -9.78
CA LYS A 301 -11.86 -9.54 -9.90
C LYS A 301 -11.09 -8.72 -8.87
N LYS A 302 -11.71 -7.68 -8.30
CA LYS A 302 -11.04 -6.78 -7.36
C LYS A 302 -10.81 -7.42 -5.99
N ASN A 303 -11.78 -8.21 -5.51
CA ASN A 303 -11.85 -8.65 -4.12
C ASN A 303 -12.50 -10.02 -3.92
N GLU A 304 -12.80 -10.75 -5.00
CA GLU A 304 -13.41 -12.09 -4.99
C GLU A 304 -14.79 -12.19 -4.30
N LEU A 305 -15.40 -11.05 -3.97
CA LEU A 305 -16.74 -11.02 -3.42
C LEU A 305 -17.77 -11.34 -4.49
N ARG A 306 -18.84 -12.01 -4.08
CA ARG A 306 -19.97 -12.34 -4.95
C ARG A 306 -20.77 -11.08 -5.26
N ALA A 307 -21.02 -10.85 -6.54
CA ALA A 307 -22.01 -9.92 -7.06
C ALA A 307 -23.13 -10.74 -7.72
N SER A 308 -24.37 -10.31 -7.53
CA SER A 308 -25.56 -11.02 -8.01
C SER A 308 -26.63 -10.02 -8.36
N VAL A 309 -26.99 -9.94 -9.64
CA VAL A 309 -27.95 -8.96 -10.15
C VAL A 309 -28.99 -9.66 -11.00
N LYS A 310 -30.27 -9.41 -10.71
CA LYS A 310 -31.38 -9.82 -11.58
C LYS A 310 -31.32 -8.96 -12.83
N LEU A 311 -31.28 -9.58 -14.01
CA LEU A 311 -31.09 -8.85 -15.26
C LEU A 311 -32.38 -8.15 -15.68
N LEU A 312 -32.25 -6.88 -16.03
CA LEU A 312 -33.30 -6.11 -16.68
C LEU A 312 -33.45 -6.54 -18.15
N PRO A 313 -34.65 -6.40 -18.75
CA PRO A 313 -34.86 -6.74 -20.16
C PRO A 313 -33.85 -6.08 -21.11
N GLU A 314 -33.46 -4.83 -20.84
CA GLU A 314 -32.46 -4.10 -21.63
C GLU A 314 -31.07 -4.73 -21.54
N ALA A 315 -30.69 -5.26 -20.36
CA ALA A 315 -29.42 -5.97 -20.21
C ALA A 315 -29.44 -7.31 -20.95
N ILE A 316 -30.58 -8.01 -20.93
CA ILE A 316 -30.77 -9.28 -21.67
C ILE A 316 -30.67 -9.03 -23.18
N ALA A 317 -31.37 -8.02 -23.70
CA ALA A 317 -31.31 -7.66 -25.12
C ALA A 317 -29.88 -7.32 -25.58
N LEU A 318 -29.07 -6.68 -24.71
CA LEU A 318 -27.66 -6.42 -25.01
C LEU A 318 -26.82 -7.69 -25.02
N ILE A 319 -27.07 -8.65 -24.13
CA ILE A 319 -26.40 -9.97 -24.15
C ILE A 319 -26.74 -10.69 -25.45
N GLU A 320 -28.02 -10.76 -25.82
CA GLU A 320 -28.49 -11.43 -27.05
C GLU A 320 -27.91 -10.78 -28.31
N LYS A 321 -27.88 -9.44 -28.37
CA LYS A 321 -27.30 -8.70 -29.50
C LYS A 321 -25.85 -9.08 -29.79
N TYR A 322 -25.07 -9.40 -28.76
CA TYR A 322 -23.65 -9.70 -28.87
C TYR A 322 -23.34 -11.19 -28.73
N HIS A 323 -24.36 -12.05 -28.64
CA HIS A 323 -24.22 -13.50 -28.56
C HIS A 323 -23.39 -14.06 -29.71
N SER A 324 -22.54 -15.03 -29.42
CA SER A 324 -21.65 -15.65 -30.40
C SER A 324 -21.19 -17.01 -29.89
N GLU A 325 -21.39 -18.07 -30.68
CA GLU A 325 -20.93 -19.43 -30.34
C GLU A 325 -19.40 -19.56 -30.35
N ASP A 326 -18.70 -18.65 -31.05
CA ASP A 326 -17.24 -18.65 -31.15
C ASP A 326 -16.54 -18.00 -29.93
N ARG A 327 -17.30 -17.55 -28.92
CA ARG A 327 -16.77 -16.80 -27.78
C ARG A 327 -17.55 -17.03 -26.49
N ASP A 328 -16.83 -17.42 -25.44
CA ASP A 328 -17.44 -17.65 -24.12
C ASP A 328 -17.95 -16.38 -23.41
N THR A 329 -17.31 -15.23 -23.66
CA THR A 329 -17.64 -13.97 -22.98
C THR A 329 -18.90 -13.30 -23.54
N LEU A 330 -19.71 -12.71 -22.65
CA LEU A 330 -20.99 -12.09 -23.06
C LEU A 330 -20.83 -10.96 -24.08
N PHE A 331 -19.69 -10.24 -24.05
CA PHE A 331 -19.37 -9.17 -25.00
C PHE A 331 -18.03 -9.43 -25.70
N PRO A 332 -17.83 -8.93 -26.93
CA PRO A 332 -16.52 -8.86 -27.56
C PRO A 332 -15.53 -8.06 -26.70
N LEU A 333 -14.26 -8.47 -26.70
CA LEU A 333 -13.24 -7.77 -25.93
C LEU A 333 -12.94 -6.39 -26.53
N LEU A 334 -13.27 -5.35 -25.77
CA LEU A 334 -12.81 -3.99 -26.03
C LEU A 334 -11.73 -3.59 -25.02
N HIS A 335 -10.49 -3.46 -25.50
CA HIS A 335 -9.35 -3.09 -24.65
C HIS A 335 -9.56 -1.73 -23.97
N TRP A 336 -9.06 -1.61 -22.73
CA TRP A 336 -9.28 -0.45 -21.85
C TRP A 336 -8.90 0.88 -22.50
N SER A 337 -7.78 0.93 -23.22
CA SER A 337 -7.32 2.13 -23.93
C SER A 337 -8.35 2.60 -24.97
N ASN A 338 -8.90 1.67 -25.74
CA ASN A 338 -9.91 1.93 -26.76
C ASN A 338 -11.24 2.32 -26.12
N LEU A 339 -11.69 1.56 -25.11
CA LEU A 339 -12.91 1.89 -24.37
C LEU A 339 -12.83 3.30 -23.79
N ARG A 340 -11.73 3.66 -23.12
CA ARG A 340 -11.53 5.01 -22.55
C ARG A 340 -11.61 6.10 -23.62
N ARG A 341 -11.01 5.88 -24.80
CA ARG A 341 -11.11 6.82 -25.93
C ARG A 341 -12.54 6.92 -26.45
N HIS A 342 -13.24 5.78 -26.56
CA HIS A 342 -14.63 5.75 -27.00
C HIS A 342 -15.58 6.39 -25.99
N MET A 343 -15.36 6.28 -24.68
CA MET A 343 -16.16 6.99 -23.67
C MET A 343 -16.12 8.51 -23.89
N LYS A 344 -14.93 9.06 -24.16
CA LYS A 344 -14.79 10.50 -24.49
C LYS A 344 -15.51 10.87 -25.78
N ALA A 345 -15.39 10.03 -26.81
CA ALA A 345 -16.09 10.25 -28.07
C ALA A 345 -17.61 10.18 -27.90
N LEU A 346 -18.12 9.25 -27.09
CA LEU A 346 -19.54 9.13 -26.78
C LEU A 346 -20.08 10.35 -26.03
N ALA A 347 -19.33 10.88 -25.06
CA ALA A 347 -19.70 12.12 -24.38
C ALA A 347 -19.87 13.28 -25.39
N ALA A 348 -18.92 13.43 -26.30
CA ALA A 348 -18.97 14.45 -27.34
C ALA A 348 -20.14 14.25 -28.31
N LEU A 349 -20.37 13.01 -28.78
CA LEU A 349 -21.49 12.69 -29.67
C LEU A 349 -22.86 12.91 -29.01
N ALA A 350 -22.97 12.61 -27.71
CA ALA A 350 -24.19 12.79 -26.93
C ALA A 350 -24.40 14.23 -26.43
N GLY A 351 -23.50 15.17 -26.74
CA GLY A 351 -23.58 16.56 -26.29
C GLY A 351 -23.44 16.72 -24.77
N ILE A 352 -22.70 15.84 -24.12
CA ILE A 352 -22.45 15.87 -22.68
C ILE A 352 -21.18 16.70 -22.41
N LYS A 353 -21.30 17.73 -21.57
CA LYS A 353 -20.20 18.64 -21.25
C LYS A 353 -19.09 17.99 -20.42
N ASP A 354 -19.46 17.03 -19.57
CA ASP A 354 -18.55 16.35 -18.66
C ASP A 354 -17.82 15.16 -19.30
N ASP A 355 -16.61 14.89 -18.81
CA ASP A 355 -15.84 13.71 -19.21
C ASP A 355 -16.57 12.42 -18.80
N LEU A 356 -16.88 11.55 -19.77
CA LEU A 356 -17.51 10.26 -19.52
C LEU A 356 -16.46 9.17 -19.24
N CYS A 357 -16.66 8.37 -18.19
CA CYS A 357 -15.83 7.21 -17.86
C CYS A 357 -16.68 5.99 -17.53
N TYR A 358 -16.17 4.79 -17.81
CA TYR A 358 -16.96 3.57 -17.65
C TYR A 358 -17.44 3.33 -16.22
N HIS A 359 -16.68 3.77 -15.20
CA HIS A 359 -17.10 3.57 -13.81
C HIS A 359 -18.36 4.36 -13.44
N GLN A 360 -18.70 5.41 -14.19
CA GLN A 360 -19.96 6.11 -14.03
C GLN A 360 -21.16 5.20 -14.29
N ALA A 361 -21.04 4.19 -15.15
CA ALA A 361 -22.11 3.22 -15.38
C ALA A 361 -22.52 2.50 -14.08
N ARG A 362 -21.53 2.06 -13.30
CA ARG A 362 -21.79 1.41 -12.00
C ARG A 362 -22.38 2.38 -10.98
N HIS A 363 -21.94 3.63 -10.97
CA HIS A 363 -22.54 4.65 -10.12
C HIS A 363 -23.99 4.92 -10.53
N SER A 364 -24.28 5.02 -11.82
CA SER A 364 -25.62 5.19 -12.37
C SER A 364 -26.53 4.01 -12.07
N PHE A 365 -26.03 2.76 -12.13
CA PHE A 365 -26.80 1.61 -11.66
C PHE A 365 -27.22 1.78 -10.21
N ALA A 366 -26.26 2.11 -9.34
CA ALA A 366 -26.47 2.23 -7.91
C ALA A 366 -27.40 3.40 -7.54
N SER A 367 -27.30 4.53 -8.24
CA SER A 367 -28.12 5.71 -7.93
C SER A 367 -29.39 5.80 -8.79
N LEU A 368 -29.24 5.94 -10.10
CA LEU A 368 -30.32 6.27 -11.03
C LEU A 368 -31.25 5.07 -11.29
N ILE A 369 -30.70 3.88 -11.47
CA ILE A 369 -31.49 2.70 -11.85
C ILE A 369 -32.12 2.02 -10.64
N THR A 370 -31.39 1.92 -9.53
CA THR A 370 -31.85 1.15 -8.35
C THR A 370 -32.30 2.05 -7.21
N LEU A 371 -31.42 2.91 -6.69
CA LEU A 371 -31.78 3.73 -5.53
C LEU A 371 -32.96 4.64 -5.85
N GLU A 372 -32.96 5.42 -6.93
CA GLU A 372 -34.12 6.26 -7.31
C GLU A 372 -35.41 5.45 -7.50
N ALA A 373 -35.32 4.20 -7.93
CA ALA A 373 -36.46 3.29 -8.04
C ALA A 373 -36.93 2.69 -6.69
N GLY A 374 -36.28 3.04 -5.57
CA GLY A 374 -36.67 2.62 -4.23
C GLY A 374 -36.01 1.32 -3.74
N VAL A 375 -34.98 0.81 -4.44
CA VAL A 375 -34.27 -0.39 -3.97
C VAL A 375 -33.46 -0.05 -2.69
N PRO A 376 -33.60 -0.85 -1.61
CA PRO A 376 -32.85 -0.62 -0.37
C PRO A 376 -31.33 -0.69 -0.57
N ILE A 377 -30.60 0.13 0.19
CA ILE A 377 -29.15 0.28 0.02
C ILE A 377 -28.36 -0.99 0.35
N GLU A 378 -28.87 -1.80 1.28
CA GLU A 378 -28.33 -3.10 1.66
C GLU A 378 -28.39 -4.07 0.47
N THR A 379 -29.51 -4.04 -0.25
CA THR A 379 -29.74 -4.83 -1.46
C THR A 379 -28.80 -4.40 -2.57
N ILE A 380 -28.66 -3.08 -2.80
CA ILE A 380 -27.71 -2.54 -3.78
C ILE A 380 -26.27 -2.94 -3.42
N SER A 381 -25.90 -2.84 -2.14
CA SER A 381 -24.57 -3.23 -1.63
C SER A 381 -24.25 -4.69 -1.94
N ARG A 382 -25.23 -5.58 -1.74
CA ARG A 382 -25.12 -7.01 -2.04
C ARG A 382 -25.04 -7.27 -3.54
N MET A 383 -25.90 -6.62 -4.34
CA MET A 383 -25.90 -6.69 -5.80
C MET A 383 -24.53 -6.34 -6.38
N LEU A 384 -23.94 -5.28 -5.84
CA LEU A 384 -22.66 -4.75 -6.27
C LEU A 384 -21.44 -5.50 -5.70
N GLY A 385 -21.61 -6.41 -4.73
CA GLY A 385 -20.50 -7.11 -4.09
C GLY A 385 -19.55 -6.15 -3.35
N HIS A 386 -20.12 -5.24 -2.55
CA HIS A 386 -19.35 -4.39 -1.62
C HIS A 386 -19.09 -5.13 -0.30
N SER A 387 -17.86 -5.01 0.22
CA SER A 387 -17.48 -5.56 1.54
C SER A 387 -18.05 -4.74 2.70
N ASP A 388 -18.32 -3.46 2.45
CA ASP A 388 -18.73 -2.49 3.45
C ASP A 388 -19.85 -1.62 2.85
N ILE A 389 -20.94 -1.50 3.58
CA ILE A 389 -22.11 -0.70 3.21
C ILE A 389 -21.76 0.79 3.08
N SER A 390 -20.73 1.26 3.77
CA SER A 390 -20.22 2.64 3.64
C SER A 390 -19.82 2.99 2.20
N THR A 391 -19.40 1.99 1.42
CA THR A 391 -19.06 2.16 0.00
C THR A 391 -20.32 2.40 -0.86
N THR A 392 -21.48 1.97 -0.39
CA THR A 392 -22.78 2.18 -1.06
C THR A 392 -23.44 3.47 -0.56
N GLN A 393 -23.18 3.88 0.70
CA GLN A 393 -23.70 5.13 1.29
C GLN A 393 -23.33 6.38 0.49
N VAL A 394 -22.20 6.37 -0.24
CA VAL A 394 -21.83 7.47 -1.14
C VAL A 394 -22.93 7.78 -2.16
N TYR A 395 -23.74 6.79 -2.57
CA TYR A 395 -24.86 6.96 -3.50
C TYR A 395 -26.12 7.50 -2.84
N ALA A 396 -26.23 7.38 -1.51
CA ALA A 396 -27.39 7.79 -0.74
C ALA A 396 -27.43 9.32 -0.62
N ARG A 397 -27.84 9.98 -1.69
CA ARG A 397 -28.36 11.35 -1.63
C ARG A 397 -29.87 11.26 -1.60
N VAL A 398 -30.45 11.41 -0.41
CA VAL A 398 -31.90 11.55 -0.29
C VAL A 398 -32.28 12.88 -0.89
N SER A 399 -32.92 12.87 -2.05
CA SER A 399 -33.53 14.09 -2.60
C SER A 399 -34.79 14.40 -1.77
N PRO A 400 -35.12 15.68 -1.52
CA PRO A 400 -36.36 16.03 -0.83
C PRO A 400 -37.60 15.39 -1.46
N LYS A 401 -37.65 15.33 -2.80
CA LYS A 401 -38.71 14.65 -3.55
C LYS A 401 -38.88 13.18 -3.14
N LYS A 402 -37.77 12.46 -3.03
CA LYS A 402 -37.80 11.05 -2.64
C LYS A 402 -38.22 10.85 -1.18
N LEU A 403 -37.83 11.78 -0.29
CA LEU A 403 -38.29 11.76 1.09
C LEU A 403 -39.82 11.90 1.18
N PHE A 404 -40.42 12.78 0.39
CA PHE A 404 -41.88 12.89 0.31
C PHE A 404 -42.52 11.62 -0.27
N GLU A 405 -42.01 11.10 -1.39
CA GLU A 405 -42.54 9.87 -2.02
C GLU A 405 -42.46 8.64 -1.09
N ASP A 406 -41.35 8.49 -0.35
CA ASP A 406 -41.18 7.39 0.60
C ASP A 406 -42.11 7.57 1.81
N MET A 407 -42.34 8.79 2.28
CA MET A 407 -43.33 9.09 3.32
C MET A 407 -44.77 8.87 2.85
N ASP A 408 -45.12 9.24 1.62
CA ASP A 408 -46.44 8.99 1.04
C ASP A 408 -46.73 7.49 0.95
N LYS A 409 -45.74 6.69 0.50
CA LYS A 409 -45.84 5.21 0.52
C LYS A 409 -46.01 4.66 1.93
N PHE A 410 -45.28 5.21 2.91
CA PHE A 410 -45.41 4.80 4.31
C PHE A 410 -46.81 5.14 4.86
N ILE A 411 -47.30 6.35 4.62
CA ILE A 411 -48.64 6.78 5.02
C ILE A 411 -49.68 5.85 4.39
N GLU A 412 -49.58 5.56 3.09
CA GLU A 412 -50.46 4.61 2.40
C GLU A 412 -50.44 3.22 3.05
N ALA A 413 -49.24 2.66 3.26
CA ALA A 413 -49.06 1.34 3.86
C ALA A 413 -49.51 1.26 5.32
N THR A 414 -49.62 2.40 6.00
CA THR A 414 -50.03 2.52 7.41
C THR A 414 -51.44 3.05 7.60
N LYS A 415 -52.23 3.24 6.53
CA LYS A 415 -53.62 3.74 6.62
C LYS A 415 -54.51 2.89 7.52
N ASP A 416 -54.28 1.58 7.54
CA ASP A 416 -55.05 0.63 8.35
C ASP A 416 -54.45 0.40 9.74
N PHE A 417 -53.28 0.96 10.03
CA PHE A 417 -52.68 0.94 11.34
C PHE A 417 -53.27 2.08 12.17
N GLN A 418 -54.13 1.76 13.14
CA GLN A 418 -54.37 2.68 14.25
C GLN A 418 -53.07 2.81 15.04
N LEU A 419 -52.29 3.85 14.73
CA LEU A 419 -51.19 4.29 15.57
C LEU A 419 -51.80 4.85 16.86
N VAL A 420 -52.07 3.96 17.82
CA VAL A 420 -52.41 4.35 19.18
C VAL A 420 -51.12 4.86 19.82
N LEU A 421 -51.11 6.15 20.17
CA LEU A 421 -50.01 6.83 20.86
C LEU A 421 -49.69 6.20 22.22
#